data_AF-A0A4U6UH78-F1
#
_entry.id   AF-A0A4U6UH78-F1
#
_cell.length_a   1.000
_cell.length_b   1.000
_cell.length_c   1.000
_cell.angle_alpha   90.00
_cell.angle_beta   90.00
_cell.angle_gamma   90.00
#
_symmetry.space_group_name_H-M   'P 1'
#
loop_
_entity.id
_entity.type
_entity.pdbx_description
1 polymer ?
#
loop_
_entity_poly.entity_id
_entity_poly.type
_entity_poly.pdbx_seq_one_letter_code
_entity_poly.pdbx_strand_id
1 'polypeptide(L)'
;MSSLRILRLPFNNIKGANPLPALATGCPLLEVEEIGLGSNEIDGEMMPDLCSSLPWLRKLILPNNDLNGVALPSLGQCANLESVSLSFNLLVGPIPTEMLLLLKLVDLVKQPHRSPGTALETLATTSLEAFLHPSPGVLT
;
A
#
# COMPACT_ATOMS: atom_id res chain seq x y z
N MET A 1 -28.95 1.37 -0.03
CA MET A 1 -28.23 2.65 -0.16
C MET A 1 -26.82 2.44 0.37
N SER A 2 -25.81 2.47 -0.50
CA SER A 2 -24.42 2.75 -0.12
C SER A 2 -23.60 2.95 -1.40
N SER A 3 -23.71 4.15 -1.98
CA SER A 3 -23.04 4.58 -3.21
C SER A 3 -21.60 5.08 -2.99
N LEU A 4 -20.95 4.63 -1.91
CA LEU A 4 -19.59 5.09 -1.61
C LEU A 4 -18.65 4.41 -2.59
N ARG A 5 -18.15 5.18 -3.56
CA ARG A 5 -17.16 4.73 -4.54
C ARG A 5 -15.76 5.25 -4.22
N ILE A 6 -15.68 6.41 -3.58
CA ILE A 6 -14.43 7.11 -3.29
C ILE A 6 -14.45 7.59 -1.85
N LEU A 7 -13.47 7.17 -1.07
CA LEU A 7 -13.19 7.66 0.27
C LEU A 7 -11.80 8.32 0.26
N ARG A 8 -11.75 9.64 0.44
CA ARG A 8 -10.49 10.39 0.54
C ARG A 8 -10.50 11.28 1.77
N LEU A 9 -9.65 10.95 2.74
CA LEU A 9 -9.44 11.73 3.97
C LEU A 9 -7.93 11.90 4.26
N PRO A 10 -7.10 12.31 3.27
CA PRO A 10 -5.68 12.49 3.52
C PRO A 10 -5.40 13.70 4.41
N PHE A 11 -4.23 13.73 5.07
CA PHE A 11 -3.76 14.86 5.89
C PHE A 11 -4.71 15.21 7.04
N ASN A 12 -5.13 14.18 7.79
CA ASN A 12 -5.93 14.36 8.99
C ASN A 12 -5.20 13.75 10.20
N ASN A 13 -5.84 13.83 11.36
CA ASN A 13 -5.37 13.23 12.60
C ASN A 13 -6.15 11.95 12.93
N ILE A 14 -6.51 11.16 11.90
CA ILE A 14 -7.25 9.91 12.08
C ILE A 14 -6.29 8.91 12.73
N LYS A 15 -6.69 8.37 13.88
CA LYS A 15 -5.88 7.44 14.68
C LYS A 15 -6.53 6.08 14.82
N GLY A 16 -5.71 5.11 15.17
CA GLY A 16 -6.15 3.78 15.57
C GLY A 16 -6.25 2.81 14.41
N ALA A 17 -6.91 1.68 14.68
CA ALA A 17 -6.79 0.50 13.85
C ALA A 17 -7.23 0.73 12.39
N ASN A 18 -6.52 0.06 11.50
CA ASN A 18 -6.79 -0.04 10.08
C ASN A 18 -8.30 -0.21 9.83
N PRO A 19 -8.97 0.74 9.14
CA PRO A 19 -10.41 0.68 8.92
C PRO A 19 -10.82 -0.27 7.80
N LEU A 20 -9.87 -0.80 7.02
CA LEU A 20 -10.16 -1.67 5.86
C LEU A 20 -11.02 -2.90 6.24
N PRO A 21 -10.75 -3.63 7.33
CA PRO A 21 -11.59 -4.76 7.73
C PRO A 21 -13.03 -4.35 8.05
N ALA A 22 -13.23 -3.22 8.73
CA ALA A 22 -14.54 -2.71 9.06
C ALA A 22 -15.30 -2.25 7.81
N LEU A 23 -14.61 -1.61 6.85
CA LEU A 23 -15.19 -1.21 5.58
C LEU A 23 -15.62 -2.43 4.74
N ALA A 24 -14.80 -3.48 4.74
CA ALA A 24 -15.06 -4.66 3.93
C ALA A 24 -16.17 -5.56 4.52
N THR A 25 -16.20 -5.74 5.85
CA THR A 25 -17.20 -6.60 6.52
C THR A 25 -18.51 -5.88 6.84
N GLY A 26 -18.46 -4.58 7.16
CA GLY A 26 -19.63 -3.79 7.53
C GLY A 26 -20.53 -3.44 6.35
N CYS A 27 -20.01 -3.50 5.12
CA CYS A 27 -20.70 -3.05 3.91
C CYS A 27 -20.50 -4.05 2.74
N PRO A 28 -21.23 -5.17 2.69
CA PRO A 28 -21.02 -6.21 1.67
C PRO A 28 -21.38 -5.79 0.22
N LEU A 29 -22.09 -4.66 0.04
CA LEU A 29 -22.42 -4.07 -1.26
C LEU A 29 -21.54 -2.85 -1.58
N LEU A 30 -20.41 -2.70 -0.90
CA LEU A 30 -19.53 -1.53 -1.06
C LEU A 30 -18.74 -1.64 -2.37
N GLU A 31 -19.11 -0.80 -3.34
CA GLU A 31 -18.40 -0.65 -4.62
C GLU A 31 -17.29 0.42 -4.51
N VAL A 32 -16.53 0.40 -3.42
CA VAL A 32 -15.42 1.36 -3.26
C VAL A 32 -14.33 1.04 -4.28
N GLU A 33 -14.09 2.02 -5.14
CA GLU A 33 -13.03 2.01 -6.14
C GLU A 33 -11.76 2.69 -5.62
N GLU A 34 -11.89 3.62 -4.68
CA GLU A 34 -10.74 4.38 -4.19
C GLU A 34 -10.78 4.63 -2.68
N ILE A 35 -9.67 4.28 -2.03
CA ILE A 35 -9.40 4.57 -0.63
C ILE A 35 -8.11 5.37 -0.55
N GLY A 36 -8.22 6.60 -0.05
CA GLY A 36 -7.10 7.51 0.20
C GLY A 36 -7.10 7.99 1.64
N LEU A 37 -6.25 7.42 2.48
CA LEU A 37 -6.11 7.79 3.90
C LEU A 37 -4.65 8.15 4.25
N GLY A 38 -3.84 8.53 3.27
CA GLY A 38 -2.45 8.88 3.49
C GLY A 38 -2.25 10.08 4.42
N SER A 39 -1.10 10.12 5.10
CA SER A 39 -0.76 11.15 6.10
C SER A 39 -1.81 11.24 7.21
N ASN A 40 -1.94 10.15 7.95
CA ASN A 40 -2.71 10.02 9.19
C ASN A 40 -1.86 9.23 10.22
N GLU A 41 -2.45 8.83 11.34
CA GLU A 41 -1.83 7.98 12.37
C GLU A 41 -2.57 6.64 12.47
N ILE A 42 -2.92 6.05 11.32
CA ILE A 42 -3.63 4.77 11.27
C ILE A 42 -2.62 3.64 11.52
N ASP A 43 -2.93 2.76 12.46
CA ASP A 43 -2.08 1.63 12.86
C ASP A 43 -2.74 0.27 12.57
N GLY A 44 -2.05 -0.81 12.90
CA GLY A 44 -2.58 -2.17 12.81
C GLY A 44 -2.28 -2.89 11.49
N GLU A 45 -2.67 -4.15 11.43
CA GLU A 45 -2.26 -5.06 10.37
C GLU A 45 -2.99 -4.81 9.06
N MET A 46 -2.26 -5.03 7.97
CA MET A 46 -2.86 -5.10 6.64
C MET A 46 -3.74 -6.36 6.51
N MET A 47 -4.88 -6.21 5.86
CA MET A 47 -5.84 -7.29 5.65
C MET A 47 -5.33 -8.33 4.61
N PRO A 48 -5.34 -9.64 4.93
CA PRO A 48 -4.87 -10.70 4.02
C PRO A 48 -5.86 -11.02 2.89
N ASP A 49 -7.13 -10.64 3.02
CA ASP A 49 -8.22 -10.93 2.08
C ASP A 49 -8.78 -9.67 1.40
N LEU A 50 -7.95 -8.61 1.31
CA LEU A 50 -8.36 -7.31 0.78
C LEU A 50 -9.09 -7.41 -0.57
N CYS A 51 -8.55 -8.19 -1.50
CA CYS A 51 -9.05 -8.24 -2.88
C CYS A 51 -10.36 -9.01 -3.02
N SER A 52 -10.58 -10.03 -2.21
CA SER A 52 -11.88 -10.73 -2.16
C SER A 52 -12.95 -9.88 -1.48
N SER A 53 -12.55 -9.07 -0.50
CA SER A 53 -13.49 -8.32 0.34
C SER A 53 -13.77 -6.90 -0.19
N LEU A 54 -12.89 -6.36 -1.04
CA LEU A 54 -13.07 -5.11 -1.80
C LEU A 54 -12.78 -5.33 -3.30
N PRO A 55 -13.61 -6.14 -4.00
CA PRO A 55 -13.31 -6.58 -5.37
C PRO A 55 -13.30 -5.45 -6.41
N TRP A 56 -13.91 -4.31 -6.10
CA TRP A 56 -13.99 -3.14 -6.96
C TRP A 56 -12.84 -2.14 -6.76
N LEU A 57 -11.94 -2.40 -5.81
CA LEU A 57 -10.88 -1.46 -5.45
C LEU A 57 -9.88 -1.28 -6.60
N ARG A 58 -9.75 -0.03 -7.04
CA ARG A 58 -8.84 0.39 -8.11
C ARG A 58 -7.66 1.20 -7.57
N LYS A 59 -7.85 1.95 -6.49
CA LYS A 59 -6.81 2.81 -5.92
C LYS A 59 -6.73 2.65 -4.40
N LEU A 60 -5.54 2.34 -3.91
CA LEU A 60 -5.24 2.23 -2.49
C LEU A 60 -4.06 3.14 -2.14
N ILE A 61 -4.35 4.29 -1.55
CA ILE A 61 -3.37 5.34 -1.27
C ILE A 61 -3.31 5.57 0.25
N LEU A 62 -2.38 4.88 0.92
CA LEU A 62 -2.21 4.92 2.37
C LEU A 62 -0.77 5.32 2.81
N PRO A 63 -0.03 6.17 2.07
CA PRO A 63 1.33 6.47 2.48
C PRO A 63 1.35 7.27 3.80
N ASN A 64 2.44 7.17 4.56
CA ASN A 64 2.64 7.94 5.79
C ASN A 64 1.56 7.65 6.85
N ASN A 65 1.57 6.41 7.32
CA ASN A 65 0.76 5.86 8.43
C ASN A 65 1.62 4.84 9.19
N ASP A 66 1.06 4.18 10.21
CA ASP A 66 1.73 3.17 11.04
C ASP A 66 1.25 1.73 10.75
N LEU A 67 0.78 1.46 9.52
CA LEU A 67 0.29 0.13 9.14
C LEU A 67 1.40 -0.92 9.16
N ASN A 68 1.12 -2.12 9.68
CA ASN A 68 2.10 -3.18 9.85
C ASN A 68 1.63 -4.53 9.26
N GLY A 69 2.44 -5.58 9.44
CA GLY A 69 2.16 -6.91 8.89
C GLY A 69 2.59 -7.08 7.44
N VAL A 70 2.08 -8.15 6.81
CA VAL A 70 2.48 -8.56 5.45
C VAL A 70 1.40 -8.15 4.45
N ALA A 71 1.61 -7.03 3.74
CA ALA A 71 0.62 -6.49 2.81
C ALA A 71 0.51 -7.22 1.47
N LEU A 72 1.51 -8.04 1.15
CA LEU A 72 1.91 -8.29 -0.24
C LEU A 72 1.21 -9.50 -0.91
N PRO A 73 0.99 -10.66 -0.24
CA PRO A 73 0.29 -11.79 -0.83
C PRO A 73 -1.14 -11.48 -1.28
N SER A 74 -1.82 -10.57 -0.58
CA SER A 74 -3.20 -10.20 -0.89
C SER A 74 -3.25 -9.29 -2.11
N LEU A 75 -2.45 -8.22 -2.15
CA LEU A 75 -2.47 -7.21 -3.22
C LEU A 75 -2.17 -7.76 -4.62
N GLY A 76 -1.32 -8.79 -4.73
CA GLY A 76 -1.05 -9.47 -6.00
C GLY A 76 -2.29 -10.12 -6.65
N GLN A 77 -3.37 -10.32 -5.88
CA GLN A 77 -4.61 -10.95 -6.34
C GLN A 77 -5.69 -9.92 -6.73
N CYS A 78 -5.45 -8.63 -6.54
CA CYS A 78 -6.44 -7.60 -6.84
C CYS A 78 -6.47 -7.30 -8.35
N ALA A 79 -7.35 -7.99 -9.08
CA ALA A 79 -7.45 -7.88 -10.53
C ALA A 79 -7.78 -6.46 -11.05
N ASN A 80 -8.48 -5.65 -10.25
CA ASN A 80 -8.90 -4.30 -10.62
C ASN A 80 -7.96 -3.20 -10.10
N LEU A 81 -6.91 -3.54 -9.34
CA LEU A 81 -6.05 -2.53 -8.71
C LEU A 81 -5.17 -1.85 -9.75
N GLU A 82 -5.34 -0.54 -9.88
CA GLU A 82 -4.65 0.32 -10.84
C GLU A 82 -3.58 1.19 -10.19
N SER A 83 -3.65 1.43 -8.89
CA SER A 83 -2.67 2.26 -8.18
C SER A 83 -2.59 1.87 -6.73
N VAL A 84 -1.37 1.70 -6.24
CA VAL A 84 -1.09 1.43 -4.85
C VAL A 84 0.07 2.30 -4.37
N SER A 85 -0.12 2.93 -3.22
CA SER A 85 0.93 3.63 -2.49
C SER A 85 0.81 3.28 -1.01
N LEU A 86 1.83 2.57 -0.52
CA LEU A 86 1.94 2.12 0.88
C LEU A 86 3.26 2.57 1.51
N SER A 87 3.98 3.48 0.84
CA SER A 87 5.25 4.04 1.29
C SER A 87 5.13 4.69 2.67
N PHE A 88 6.21 4.67 3.46
CA PHE A 88 6.19 5.24 4.82
C PHE A 88 5.13 4.58 5.72
N ASN A 89 5.17 3.25 5.78
CA ASN A 89 4.46 2.42 6.76
C ASN A 89 5.45 1.42 7.39
N LEU A 90 4.97 0.57 8.29
CA LEU A 90 5.74 -0.46 8.99
C LEU A 90 5.54 -1.87 8.36
N LEU A 91 5.18 -1.91 7.08
CA LEU A 91 4.87 -3.15 6.34
C LEU A 91 6.13 -3.97 6.04
N VAL A 92 6.04 -5.29 6.19
CA VAL A 92 7.13 -6.23 5.96
C VAL A 92 6.77 -7.29 4.90
N GLY A 93 7.76 -8.06 4.48
CA GLY A 93 7.61 -9.12 3.48
C GLY A 93 8.22 -8.79 2.10
N PRO A 94 8.22 -9.78 1.19
CA PRO A 94 8.74 -9.63 -0.16
C PRO A 94 7.70 -9.01 -1.09
N ILE A 95 8.14 -8.11 -2.00
CA ILE A 95 7.28 -7.64 -3.10
C ILE A 95 7.02 -8.84 -4.02
N PRO A 96 5.76 -9.29 -4.20
CA PRO A 96 5.46 -10.44 -5.03
C PRO A 96 5.65 -10.07 -6.50
N THR A 97 6.04 -11.05 -7.30
CA THR A 97 6.13 -10.90 -8.75
C THR A 97 4.80 -10.50 -9.37
N GLU A 98 3.69 -10.91 -8.77
CA GLU A 98 2.32 -10.59 -9.19
C GLU A 98 2.04 -9.08 -9.07
N MET A 99 2.67 -8.38 -8.12
CA MET A 99 2.55 -6.93 -8.04
C MET A 99 3.38 -6.22 -9.12
N LEU A 100 4.49 -6.82 -9.59
CA LEU A 100 5.26 -6.27 -10.72
C LEU A 100 4.44 -6.28 -12.03
N LEU A 101 3.41 -7.12 -12.12
CA LEU A 101 2.47 -7.17 -13.25
C LEU A 101 1.38 -6.08 -13.17
N LEU A 102 1.17 -5.47 -12.00
CA LEU A 102 0.31 -4.30 -11.86
C LEU A 102 1.03 -3.09 -12.47
N LEU A 103 0.77 -2.85 -13.76
CA LEU A 103 1.43 -1.88 -14.68
C LEU A 103 1.45 -0.40 -14.24
N LYS A 104 1.11 -0.07 -12.99
CA LYS A 104 1.00 1.30 -12.47
C LYS A 104 1.33 1.39 -10.97
N LEU A 105 2.40 0.71 -10.55
CA LEU A 105 2.97 0.89 -9.22
C LEU A 105 3.56 2.30 -9.10
N VAL A 106 2.90 3.16 -8.33
CA VAL A 106 3.29 4.56 -8.18
C VAL A 106 4.33 4.72 -7.06
N ASP A 107 4.24 3.95 -5.96
CA ASP A 107 5.25 4.00 -4.90
C ASP A 107 5.15 2.83 -3.89
N LEU A 108 6.12 1.91 -3.88
CA LEU A 108 6.31 0.89 -2.82
C LEU A 108 7.67 1.13 -2.14
N VAL A 109 7.91 2.33 -1.62
CA VAL A 109 9.13 2.58 -0.84
C VAL A 109 9.05 1.87 0.52
N LYS A 110 9.83 0.79 0.65
CA LYS A 110 10.28 0.23 1.93
C LYS A 110 11.26 1.22 2.55
N GLN A 111 10.93 1.84 3.68
CA GLN A 111 11.92 2.62 4.42
C GLN A 111 12.56 1.77 5.52
N PRO A 112 13.89 1.92 5.75
CA PRO A 112 14.53 1.32 6.91
C PRO A 112 13.97 1.97 8.18
N HIS A 113 13.56 1.16 9.14
CA HIS A 113 13.19 1.67 10.46
C HIS A 113 14.36 2.46 11.04
N ARG A 114 14.15 3.75 11.31
CA ARG A 114 15.02 4.49 12.23
C ARG A 114 14.67 4.05 13.65
N SER A 115 15.18 2.90 14.06
CA SER A 115 15.26 2.58 15.48
C SER A 115 16.22 3.59 16.15
N PRO A 116 15.87 4.17 17.30
CA PRO A 116 16.82 4.98 18.06
C PRO A 116 17.84 4.03 18.68
N GLY A 117 18.98 3.89 18.02
CA GLY A 117 20.21 3.36 18.62
C GLY A 117 20.45 1.87 18.44
N THR A 118 20.91 1.46 17.27
CA THR A 118 21.97 0.44 17.15
C THR A 118 22.61 0.56 15.76
N ALA A 119 23.91 0.88 15.74
CA ALA A 119 24.73 0.74 14.56
C ALA A 119 25.02 -0.74 14.34
N LEU A 120 24.51 -1.32 13.26
CA LEU A 120 25.13 -2.44 12.53
C LEU A 120 24.37 -2.65 11.22
N GLU A 121 25.17 -2.81 10.18
CA GLU A 121 24.85 -2.74 8.76
C GLU A 121 23.93 -3.88 8.27
N THR A 122 23.51 -3.72 7.01
CA THR A 122 23.51 -4.72 5.92
C THR A 122 22.16 -5.32 5.45
N LEU A 123 21.88 -5.03 4.16
CA LEU A 123 21.16 -5.81 3.14
C LEU A 123 19.62 -5.83 3.12
N ALA A 124 19.01 -4.81 2.48
CA ALA A 124 17.81 -4.99 1.65
C ALA A 124 17.53 -3.78 0.73
N THR A 125 18.55 -3.23 0.07
CA THR A 125 18.37 -2.32 -1.07
C THR A 125 18.40 -3.13 -2.36
N THR A 126 17.33 -3.87 -2.64
CA THR A 126 17.15 -4.47 -3.97
C THR A 126 15.71 -4.31 -4.44
N SER A 127 15.60 -3.71 -5.63
CA SER A 127 14.52 -3.88 -6.60
C SER A 127 13.44 -2.80 -6.77
N LEU A 128 13.74 -1.50 -6.55
CA LEU A 128 12.92 -0.43 -7.15
C LEU A 128 13.71 0.74 -7.77
N GLU A 129 14.91 1.06 -7.30
CA GLU A 129 15.71 2.16 -7.89
C GLU A 129 16.20 1.87 -9.33
N ALA A 130 16.24 0.61 -9.75
CA ALA A 130 16.62 0.24 -11.11
C ALA A 130 15.56 0.58 -12.18
N PHE A 131 14.31 0.87 -11.79
CA PHE A 131 13.20 1.09 -12.73
C PHE A 131 12.82 2.56 -12.93
N LEU A 132 13.23 3.47 -12.04
CA LEU A 132 12.82 4.89 -12.09
C LEU A 132 13.84 5.82 -12.78
N HIS A 133 15.00 5.31 -13.19
CA HIS A 133 15.96 6.05 -14.00
C HIS A 133 16.37 5.25 -15.25
N PRO A 134 15.65 5.34 -16.38
CA PRO A 134 16.26 5.04 -17.65
C PRO A 134 17.29 6.14 -17.92
N SER A 135 18.57 5.88 -17.64
CA SER A 135 19.64 6.75 -18.09
C SER A 135 19.50 6.94 -19.62
N PRO A 136 19.41 8.17 -20.13
CA PRO A 136 19.37 8.41 -21.56
C PRO A 136 20.67 7.92 -22.18
N GLY A 137 20.55 7.27 -23.34
CA GLY A 137 21.65 6.59 -23.99
C GLY A 137 22.89 7.46 -24.19
N VAL A 138 24.04 6.79 -24.20
CA VAL A 138 25.22 7.27 -24.92
C VAL A 138 25.31 6.43 -26.18
N LEU A 139 24.83 7.01 -27.28
CA LEU A 139 25.33 6.72 -28.61
C LEU A 139 26.76 7.27 -28.69
N THR A 140 27.74 6.38 -28.77
CA THR A 140 28.92 6.40 -29.67
C THR A 140 29.83 5.25 -29.30
#